data_AF-A0A0F9JII8-F1
#
_entry.id   AF-A0A0F9JII8-F1
#
_cell.length_a   1.000
_cell.length_b   1.000
_cell.length_c   1.000
_cell.angle_alpha   90.00
_cell.angle_beta   90.00
_cell.angle_gamma   90.00
#
_symmetry.space_group_name_H-M   'P 1'
#
loop_
_entity.id
_entity.type
_entity.pdbx_description
1 polymer ?
#
loop_
_entity_poly.entity_id
_entity_poly.type
_entity_poly.pdbx_seq_one_letter_code
_entity_poly.pdbx_strand_id
1 'polypeptide(L)' 'IHNRMPVIIDPGDYQRWLEAEVHETGALAPLMRPYPEGLLSAIPVSPRVNNPKNDDPRCIEPLES' A
#
# COMPACT_ATOMS: atom_id res chain seq x y z
N ILE A 1 7.96 -10.36 2.68
CA ILE A 1 6.56 -10.36 2.17
C ILE A 1 5.68 -11.05 3.21
N HIS A 2 4.43 -10.61 3.39
CA HIS A 2 3.52 -11.09 4.43
C HIS A 2 2.20 -11.61 3.82
N ASN A 3 1.43 -12.42 4.55
CA ASN A 3 0.11 -12.94 4.12
C ASN A 3 -1.02 -11.89 4.13
N ARG A 4 -0.72 -10.62 4.44
CA ARG A 4 -1.67 -9.51 4.44
C ARG A 4 -1.15 -8.42 3.51
N MET A 5 -2.06 -7.74 2.85
CA MET A 5 -1.80 -6.64 1.93
C MET A 5 -2.64 -5.43 2.35
N PRO A 6 -2.13 -4.19 2.22
CA PRO A 6 -2.98 -3.02 2.34
C PRO A 6 -4.03 -3.00 1.22
N VAL A 7 -5.18 -2.38 1.48
CA VAL A 7 -6.13 -2.05 0.40
C VAL A 7 -5.58 -0.86 -0.37
N ILE A 8 -5.18 -1.09 -1.62
CA ILE A 8 -4.68 -0.05 -2.53
C ILE A 8 -5.86 0.38 -3.41
N ILE A 9 -6.29 1.64 -3.26
CA ILE A 9 -7.42 2.21 -3.99
C ILE A 9 -6.93 2.66 -5.38
N ASP A 10 -7.72 2.37 -6.41
CA ASP A 10 -7.47 2.89 -7.75
C ASP A 10 -7.67 4.42 -7.78
N PRO A 11 -6.84 5.19 -8.50
CA PRO A 11 -7.01 6.63 -8.61
C PRO A 11 -8.42 7.09 -9.04
N GLY A 12 -9.11 6.31 -9.89
CA GLY A 12 -10.48 6.60 -10.31
C GLY A 12 -11.52 6.50 -9.19
N ASP A 13 -11.21 5.78 -8.12
CA ASP A 13 -12.09 5.55 -6.98
C ASP A 13 -11.78 6.47 -5.78
N TYR A 14 -10.79 7.36 -5.88
CA TYR A 14 -10.37 8.22 -4.77
C TYR A 14 -11.50 9.10 -4.21
N GLN A 15 -12.30 9.71 -5.10
CA GLN A 15 -13.41 10.54 -4.64
C GLN A 15 -14.39 9.72 -3.82
N ARG A 16 -14.81 8.56 -4.35
CA ARG A 16 -15.73 7.64 -3.66
C ARG A 16 -15.18 7.19 -2.30
N TRP A 17 -13.87 6.98 -2.20
CA TRP A 17 -13.21 6.60 -0.94
C TRP A 17 -13.16 7.74 0.10
N LEU A 18 -13.01 8.99 -0.34
CA LEU A 18 -12.85 10.16 0.54
C LEU A 18 -14.17 10.89 0.84
N GLU A 19 -15.25 10.59 0.12
CA GLU A 19 -16.55 11.24 0.26
C GLU A 19 -17.18 10.95 1.63
N ALA A 20 -17.20 11.94 2.53
CA ALA A 20 -17.63 11.80 3.91
C ALA A 20 -19.12 11.46 4.07
N GLU A 21 -19.94 11.82 3.07
CA GLU A 21 -21.39 11.56 3.04
C GLU A 21 -21.73 10.12 2.64
N VAL A 22 -20.75 9.31 2.21
CA VAL A 22 -20.94 7.88 1.97
C VAL A 22 -20.97 7.16 3.31
N HIS A 23 -22.14 7.17 3.95
CA HIS A 23 -22.37 6.46 5.22
C HIS A 23 -22.71 4.97 5.02
N GLU A 24 -23.00 4.56 3.79
CA GLU A 24 -23.22 3.15 3.46
C GLU A 24 -21.89 2.42 3.24
N THR A 25 -21.45 1.71 4.27
CA THR A 25 -20.28 0.83 4.22
C THR A 25 -20.34 -0.20 3.08
N GLY A 26 -21.56 -0.62 2.70
CA GLY A 26 -21.78 -1.50 1.55
C GLY A 26 -21.33 -0.90 0.21
N ALA A 27 -21.37 0.43 0.07
CA ALA A 27 -20.87 1.12 -1.12
C ALA A 27 -19.33 1.13 -1.18
N LEU A 28 -18.61 0.96 -0.08
CA LEU A 28 -17.14 0.93 -0.07
C LEU A 28 -16.57 -0.50 -0.10
N ALA A 29 -17.36 -1.51 0.28
CA ALA A 29 -16.94 -2.91 0.30
C ALA A 29 -16.31 -3.40 -1.03
N PRO A 30 -16.80 -3.00 -2.23
CA PRO A 30 -16.17 -3.40 -3.50
C PRO A 30 -14.74 -2.88 -3.70
N LEU A 31 -14.37 -1.79 -3.02
CA LEU A 31 -13.02 -1.21 -3.05
C LEU A 31 -12.05 -1.97 -2.14
N MET A 32 -12.55 -2.69 -1.14
CA MET A 32 -11.77 -3.41 -0.13
C MET A 32 -11.34 -4.80 -0.60
N ARG A 33 -10.58 -4.85 -1.71
CA ARG A 33 -10.11 -6.09 -2.33
C ARG A 33 -8.58 -6.11 -2.47
N PRO A 34 -7.95 -7.30 -2.58
CA PRO A 34 -6.54 -7.39 -2.92
C PRO A 34 -6.24 -6.65 -4.22
N TYR A 35 -5.07 -6.02 -4.29
CA TYR A 35 -4.63 -5.37 -5.52
C TYR A 35 -4.33 -6.42 -6.60
N PRO A 36 -4.58 -6.14 -7.89
CA PRO A 36 -4.40 -7.13 -8.94
C PRO A 36 -2.97 -7.68 -8.99
N GLU A 37 -2.87 -9.00 -9.16
CA GLU A 37 -1.58 -9.67 -9.29
C GLU A 37 -0.78 -9.13 -10.49
N GLY A 38 0.54 -9.06 -10.34
CA GLY A 38 1.43 -8.58 -11.40
C GLY A 38 1.52 -7.06 -11.54
N LEU A 39 0.69 -6.28 -10.83
CA LEU A 39 0.81 -4.81 -10.80
C LEU A 39 1.71 -4.28 -9.67
N LEU A 40 2.20 -5.16 -8.80
CA LEU A 40 3.15 -4.83 -7.74
C LEU A 40 4.46 -5.58 -7.93
N SER A 41 5.57 -4.87 -7.70
CA SER A 41 6.90 -5.45 -7.55
C SER A 41 7.39 -5.28 -6.12
N ALA A 42 8.13 -6.25 -5.61
CA ALA A 42 8.80 -6.16 -4.32
C ALA A 42 10.30 -6.44 -4.51
N ILE A 43 11.14 -5.63 -3.86
CA ILE A 43 12.59 -5.77 -3.84
C ILE A 43 13.08 -5.86 -2.40
N PRO A 44 14.16 -6.62 -2.12
CA PRO A 44 14.76 -6.66 -0.80
C PRO A 44 15.49 -5.35 -0.51
N VAL A 45 15.35 -4.84 0.72
CA VAL A 45 16.00 -3.61 1.20
C VAL A 45 16.71 -3.88 2.54
N SER A 46 17.61 -2.98 2.94
CA SER A 46 18.37 -3.12 4.17
C SER A 46 17.49 -3.12 5.43
N PRO A 47 17.81 -3.92 6.48
CA PRO A 47 17.16 -3.84 7.79
C PRO A 47 17.27 -2.46 8.47
N ARG A 48 18.05 -1.52 7.91
CA ARG A 48 18.12 -0.11 8.32
C ARG A 48 16.73 0.51 8.52
N VAL A 49 15.78 0.18 7.65
CA VAL A 49 14.39 0.69 7.68
C VAL A 49 13.63 0.27 8.95
N ASN A 50 14.10 -0.75 9.67
CA ASN A 50 13.45 -1.22 10.90
C ASN A 50 13.59 -0.24 12.07
N ASN A 51 14.56 0.69 12.01
CA ASN A 51 14.72 1.74 13.03
C ASN A 51 14.12 3.06 12.53
N PRO A 52 13.02 3.56 13.15
CA PRO A 52 12.31 4.75 12.68
C PRO A 52 13.12 6.05 12.76
N LYS A 53 14.27 6.06 13.43
CA LYS A 53 15.20 7.21 13.41
C LYS A 53 15.93 7.37 12.07
N ASN A 54 15.95 6.33 11.24
CA ASN A 54 16.55 6.37 9.92
C ASN A 54 15.49 6.81 8.89
N ASP A 55 15.47 8.10 8.59
CA ASP A 55 14.61 8.69 7.56
C ASP A 55 15.49 9.25 6.44
N ASP A 56 16.03 8.34 5.62
CA ASP A 56 16.94 8.67 4.54
C ASP A 56 16.79 7.69 3.36
N PRO A 57 17.26 8.05 2.14
CA PRO A 57 17.02 7.26 0.93
C PRO A 57 17.48 5.80 1.01
N ARG A 58 18.49 5.49 1.83
CA ARG A 58 19.02 4.12 2.02
C ARG A 58 18.00 3.16 2.64
N CYS A 59 16.88 3.67 3.17
CA CYS A 59 15.79 2.85 3.67
C CYS A 59 14.99 2.15 2.56
N ILE A 60 15.02 2.67 1.32
CA ILE A 60 14.28 2.11 0.18
C ILE A 60 15.18 1.67 -0.98
N GLU A 61 16.49 1.94 -0.89
CA GLU A 61 17.47 1.45 -1.86
C GLU A 61 17.49 -0.09 -1.88
N PRO A 62 17.55 -0.72 -3.08
CA PRO A 62 17.71 -2.16 -3.19
C PRO A 62 18.98 -2.64 -2.48
N LEU A 63 18.93 -3.83 -1.86
CA LEU A 63 20.16 -4.50 -1.44
C LEU A 63 20.99 -4.89 -2.68
N GLU A 64 22.20 -4.34 -2.77
CA GLU A 64 23.23 -4.82 -3.70
C GLU A 64 23.42 -6.33 -3.50
N SER A 65 23.40 -7.09 -4.60
CA SER A 65 23.48 -8.56 -4.59
C SER A 65 24.91 -9.08 -4.54
#